data_AF-A0A5P8FLF0-F1
#
_entry.id   AF-A0A5P8FLF0-F1
#
_cell.length_a   1.000
_cell.length_b   1.000
_cell.length_c   1.000
_cell.angle_alpha   90.00
_cell.angle_beta   90.00
_cell.angle_gamma   90.00
#
_symmetry.space_group_name_H-M   'P 1'
#
loop_
_entity.id
_entity.type
_entity.pdbx_description
1 polymer ?
#
loop_
_entity_poly.entity_id
_entity_poly.type
_entity_poly.pdbx_seq_one_letter_code
_entity_poly.pdbx_strand_id
1 'polypeptide(L)'
;MTPHPVAAAALDELRARGLTLGCAESLTGGLLSAAVVAVPGASDVHRGAVVAYAAEVKAQVLGVDLSLLDAVGTVHPDVAAAMAKGAQRVLRCDVALATTGVAGPGPSEGHPAGTVHLACAWGGEVHLRRLDLPGGRAEVREASVRGALDLLLAVASSHARGTVGSAPQPHVEREEGRS
;
A
#
# COMPACT_ATOMS: atom_id res chain seq x y z
N MET A 1 -13.20 -16.86 7.06
CA MET A 1 -13.19 -15.38 7.16
C MET A 1 -13.91 -14.86 5.92
N THR A 2 -14.98 -14.08 6.08
CA THR A 2 -15.73 -13.55 4.92
C THR A 2 -14.89 -12.51 4.19
N PRO A 3 -14.81 -12.53 2.84
CA PRO A 3 -14.05 -11.55 2.08
C PRO A 3 -14.52 -10.13 2.38
N HIS A 4 -13.57 -9.20 2.58
CA HIS A 4 -13.90 -7.79 2.75
C HIS A 4 -14.31 -7.19 1.39
N PRO A 5 -15.48 -6.54 1.24
CA PRO A 5 -15.94 -6.02 -0.06
C PRO A 5 -14.94 -5.08 -0.73
N VAL A 6 -14.26 -4.23 0.05
CA VAL A 6 -13.20 -3.34 -0.46
C VAL A 6 -11.98 -4.13 -0.94
N ALA A 7 -11.63 -5.25 -0.28
CA ALA A 7 -10.53 -6.08 -0.74
C ALA A 7 -10.85 -6.69 -2.11
N ALA A 8 -12.07 -7.21 -2.28
CA ALA A 8 -12.51 -7.76 -3.55
C ALA A 8 -12.44 -6.71 -4.67
N ALA A 9 -13.03 -5.52 -4.45
CA ALA A 9 -13.00 -4.44 -5.44
C ALA A 9 -11.58 -3.98 -5.79
N ALA A 10 -10.68 -3.87 -4.80
CA ALA A 10 -9.29 -3.49 -5.04
C ALA A 10 -8.54 -4.56 -5.85
N LEU A 11 -8.76 -5.85 -5.55
CA LEU A 11 -8.13 -6.95 -6.28
C LEU A 11 -8.66 -7.06 -7.71
N ASP A 12 -9.95 -6.82 -7.92
CA ASP A 12 -10.55 -6.83 -9.26
C ASP A 12 -9.96 -5.72 -10.13
N GLU A 13 -9.75 -4.53 -9.57
CA GLU A 13 -9.11 -3.42 -10.29
C GLU A 13 -7.66 -3.72 -10.66
N LEU A 14 -6.89 -4.33 -9.75
CA LEU A 14 -5.53 -4.77 -10.04
C LEU A 14 -5.51 -5.85 -11.12
N ARG A 15 -6.40 -6.84 -11.02
CA ARG A 15 -6.53 -7.94 -12.00
C ARG A 15 -6.87 -7.41 -13.39
N ALA A 16 -7.80 -6.46 -13.49
CA ALA A 16 -8.19 -5.84 -14.75
C ALA A 16 -7.02 -5.13 -15.46
N ARG A 17 -6.01 -4.70 -14.70
CA ARG A 17 -4.79 -4.03 -15.20
C ARG A 17 -3.58 -4.97 -15.32
N GLY A 18 -3.72 -6.24 -14.96
CA GLY A 18 -2.58 -7.17 -14.89
C GLY A 18 -1.52 -6.78 -13.87
N LEU A 19 -1.89 -6.04 -12.81
CA LEU A 19 -0.99 -5.59 -11.76
C LEU A 19 -1.00 -6.56 -10.59
N THR A 20 0.13 -6.65 -9.89
CA THR A 20 0.34 -7.50 -8.73
C THR A 20 0.50 -6.70 -7.44
N LEU A 21 0.12 -7.31 -6.31
CA LEU A 21 0.11 -6.71 -4.97
C LEU A 21 1.10 -7.41 -4.02
N GLY A 22 1.77 -6.63 -3.18
CA GLY A 22 2.51 -7.11 -2.01
C GLY A 22 2.20 -6.29 -0.75
N CYS A 23 2.49 -6.84 0.42
CA CYS A 23 2.23 -6.16 1.70
C CYS A 23 3.47 -6.14 2.60
N ALA A 24 3.74 -5.00 3.25
CA ALA A 24 4.61 -4.88 4.41
C ALA A 24 3.75 -4.58 5.66
N GLU A 25 3.77 -5.47 6.64
CA GLU A 25 2.95 -5.34 7.84
C GLU A 25 3.80 -5.16 9.09
N SER A 26 3.41 -4.22 9.94
CA SER A 26 3.92 -4.12 11.33
C SER A 26 2.78 -4.40 12.29
N LEU A 27 2.04 -3.38 12.74
CA LEU A 27 1.00 -3.53 13.77
C LEU A 27 -0.12 -4.52 13.41
N THR A 28 -0.41 -4.71 12.13
CA THR A 28 -1.47 -5.62 11.66
C THR A 28 -1.05 -7.09 11.77
N GLY A 29 0.24 -7.40 11.76
CA GLY A 29 0.76 -8.73 12.08
C GLY A 29 0.25 -9.87 11.18
N GLY A 30 0.11 -9.61 9.88
CA GLY A 30 -0.37 -10.60 8.89
C GLY A 30 -1.85 -10.49 8.56
N LEU A 31 -2.61 -9.67 9.29
CA LEU A 31 -4.06 -9.52 9.07
C LEU A 31 -4.40 -8.88 7.72
N LEU A 32 -3.54 -7.99 7.19
CA LEU A 32 -3.78 -7.40 5.88
C LEU A 32 -3.63 -8.46 4.79
N SER A 33 -2.56 -9.26 4.83
CA SER A 33 -2.40 -10.39 3.91
C SER A 33 -3.51 -11.42 4.06
N ALA A 34 -3.97 -11.71 5.28
CA ALA A 34 -5.08 -12.62 5.51
C ALA A 34 -6.39 -12.11 4.89
N ALA A 35 -6.67 -10.80 5.01
CA ALA A 35 -7.85 -10.18 4.40
C ALA A 35 -7.80 -10.22 2.87
N VAL A 36 -6.61 -10.04 2.27
CA VAL A 36 -6.40 -10.19 0.82
C VAL A 36 -6.63 -11.64 0.39
N VAL A 37 -5.99 -12.61 1.05
CA VAL A 37 -6.08 -14.05 0.71
C VAL A 37 -7.49 -14.61 0.95
N ALA A 38 -8.30 -13.98 1.80
CA ALA A 38 -9.69 -14.37 1.98
C ALA A 38 -10.54 -14.16 0.71
N VAL A 39 -10.12 -13.30 -0.23
CA VAL A 39 -10.81 -13.10 -1.51
C VAL A 39 -10.51 -14.27 -2.46
N PRO A 40 -11.52 -14.96 -3.00
CA PRO A 40 -11.30 -16.00 -4.02
C PRO A 40 -10.51 -15.48 -5.22
N GLY A 41 -9.53 -16.24 -5.69
CA GLY A 41 -8.65 -15.83 -6.80
C GLY A 41 -7.60 -14.79 -6.41
N ALA A 42 -7.33 -14.56 -5.12
CA ALA A 42 -6.28 -13.65 -4.68
C ALA A 42 -4.88 -14.05 -5.18
N SER A 43 -4.65 -15.33 -5.48
CA SER A 43 -3.39 -15.84 -6.05
C SER A 43 -2.99 -15.20 -7.39
N ASP A 44 -3.96 -14.67 -8.14
CA ASP A 44 -3.71 -14.04 -9.44
C ASP A 44 -2.96 -12.69 -9.28
N VAL A 45 -3.12 -12.05 -8.12
CA VAL A 45 -2.67 -10.68 -7.87
C VAL A 45 -1.67 -10.63 -6.71
N HIS A 46 -1.93 -11.34 -5.62
CA HIS A 46 -1.14 -11.25 -4.38
C HIS A 46 0.16 -12.06 -4.47
N ARG A 47 1.30 -11.37 -4.41
CA ARG A 47 2.64 -11.97 -4.45
C ARG A 47 3.11 -12.47 -3.09
N GLY A 48 2.57 -11.90 -2.02
CA GLY A 48 2.94 -12.27 -0.65
C GLY A 48 3.02 -11.07 0.28
N ALA A 49 3.58 -11.30 1.46
CA ALA A 49 3.73 -10.28 2.48
C ALA A 49 5.01 -10.47 3.30
N VAL A 50 5.52 -9.37 3.84
CA VAL A 50 6.58 -9.34 4.85
C VAL A 50 5.99 -8.76 6.13
N VAL A 51 6.01 -9.53 7.21
CA VAL A 51 5.65 -9.02 8.54
C VAL A 51 6.91 -8.54 9.24
N ALA A 52 7.17 -7.23 9.18
CA ALA A 52 8.32 -6.55 9.74
C ALA A 52 7.97 -5.86 11.08
N TYR A 53 7.71 -6.66 12.11
CA TYR A 53 7.28 -6.15 13.42
C TYR A 53 8.40 -5.36 14.12
N ALA A 54 9.61 -5.93 14.18
CA ALA A 54 10.78 -5.29 14.79
C ALA A 54 11.45 -4.29 13.82
N ALA A 55 12.13 -3.28 14.37
CA ALA A 55 12.83 -2.26 13.58
C ALA A 55 13.94 -2.86 12.71
N GLU A 56 14.66 -3.85 13.25
CA GLU A 56 15.72 -4.57 12.56
C GLU A 56 15.19 -5.32 11.33
N VAL A 57 13.98 -5.88 11.41
CA VAL A 57 13.35 -6.56 10.28
C VAL A 57 12.94 -5.55 9.20
N LYS A 58 12.47 -4.35 9.59
CA LYS A 58 12.21 -3.25 8.64
C LYS A 58 13.49 -2.89 7.89
N ALA A 59 14.61 -2.78 8.59
CA ALA A 59 15.89 -2.47 7.97
C ALA A 59 16.42 -3.61 7.08
N GLN A 60 16.55 -4.82 7.63
CA GLN A 60 17.21 -5.94 6.94
C GLN A 60 16.42 -6.49 5.76
N VAL A 61 15.10 -6.61 5.90
CA VAL A 61 14.25 -7.22 4.87
C VAL A 61 13.73 -6.15 3.91
N LEU A 62 13.10 -5.11 4.44
CA LEU A 62 12.46 -4.08 3.62
C LEU A 62 13.46 -3.00 3.15
N GLY A 63 14.66 -2.93 3.72
CA GLY A 63 15.66 -1.93 3.34
C GLY A 63 15.30 -0.53 3.83
N VAL A 64 14.55 -0.42 4.93
CA VAL A 64 14.31 0.86 5.60
C VAL A 64 15.64 1.35 6.18
N ASP A 65 16.00 2.59 5.87
CA ASP A 65 17.26 3.16 6.32
C ASP A 65 17.32 3.23 7.86
N LEU A 66 18.44 2.79 8.44
CA LEU A 66 18.62 2.79 9.89
C LEU A 66 18.66 4.20 10.47
N SER A 67 19.28 5.16 9.77
CA SER A 67 19.32 6.55 10.24
C SER A 67 17.94 7.19 10.25
N LEU A 68 17.05 6.78 9.33
CA LEU A 68 15.64 7.17 9.40
C LEU A 68 14.97 6.59 10.65
N LEU A 69 15.11 5.29 10.89
CA LEU A 69 14.53 4.63 12.07
C LEU A 69 15.04 5.25 13.38
N ASP A 70 16.33 5.57 13.47
CA ASP A 70 16.93 6.23 14.63
C ASP A 70 16.40 7.65 14.84
N ALA A 71 16.16 8.39 13.74
CA ALA A 71 15.72 9.78 13.80
C ALA A 71 14.24 9.95 14.14
N VAL A 72 13.36 9.10 13.59
CA VAL A 72 11.89 9.30 13.68
C VAL A 72 11.13 8.12 14.29
N GLY A 73 11.82 7.02 14.62
CA GLY A 73 11.17 5.81 15.11
C GLY A 73 10.45 5.02 14.02
N THR A 74 9.72 3.97 14.41
CA THR A 74 8.99 3.07 13.50
C THR A 74 7.61 3.58 13.12
N VAL A 75 7.07 4.56 13.85
CA VAL A 75 5.72 5.11 13.68
C VAL A 75 5.77 6.45 12.97
N HIS A 76 6.19 6.44 11.70
CA HIS A 76 6.36 7.65 10.90
C HIS A 76 5.89 7.46 9.45
N PRO A 77 5.36 8.49 8.76
CA PRO A 77 4.97 8.40 7.35
C PRO A 77 6.13 7.97 6.44
N ASP A 78 7.34 8.47 6.67
CA ASP A 78 8.51 8.12 5.84
C ASP A 78 8.93 6.66 6.02
N VAL A 79 8.74 6.10 7.23
CA VAL A 79 8.96 4.68 7.46
C VAL A 79 7.91 3.84 6.77
N ALA A 80 6.62 4.26 6.81
CA ALA A 80 5.58 3.59 6.03
C ALA A 80 5.89 3.62 4.52
N ALA A 81 6.37 4.76 4.00
CA ALA A 81 6.78 4.89 2.60
C ALA A 81 7.94 3.96 2.25
N ALA A 82 8.98 3.94 3.07
CA ALA A 82 10.15 3.07 2.88
C ALA A 82 9.76 1.59 2.95
N MET A 83 8.87 1.21 3.87
CA MET A 83 8.33 -0.15 3.97
C MET A 83 7.57 -0.56 2.70
N ALA A 84 6.74 0.31 2.14
CA ALA A 84 5.99 0.01 0.92
C ALA A 84 6.91 -0.18 -0.30
N LYS A 85 7.88 0.74 -0.50
CA LYS A 85 8.91 0.60 -1.54
C LYS A 85 9.75 -0.66 -1.35
N GLY A 86 10.09 -0.97 -0.10
CA GLY A 86 10.78 -2.19 0.29
C GLY A 86 10.02 -3.45 -0.11
N ALA A 87 8.71 -3.48 0.17
CA ALA A 87 7.83 -4.58 -0.21
C ALA A 87 7.75 -4.76 -1.73
N GLN A 88 7.57 -3.68 -2.51
CA GLN A 88 7.61 -3.74 -3.98
C GLN A 88 8.89 -4.40 -4.48
N ARG A 89 10.04 -3.99 -3.93
CA ARG A 89 11.36 -4.50 -4.31
C ARG A 89 11.52 -5.98 -3.98
N VAL A 90 11.23 -6.40 -2.74
CA VAL A 90 11.50 -7.79 -2.30
C VAL A 90 10.48 -8.79 -2.81
N LEU A 91 9.21 -8.39 -2.95
CA LEU A 91 8.13 -9.26 -3.45
C LEU A 91 8.00 -9.22 -4.97
N ARG A 92 8.72 -8.29 -5.63
CA ARG A 92 8.65 -8.04 -7.08
C ARG A 92 7.21 -7.86 -7.53
N CYS A 93 6.52 -6.93 -6.90
CA CYS A 93 5.12 -6.60 -7.18
C CYS A 93 4.99 -5.16 -7.70
N ASP A 94 3.95 -4.92 -8.49
CA ASP A 94 3.72 -3.61 -9.11
C ASP A 94 3.20 -2.59 -8.10
N VAL A 95 2.43 -3.05 -7.12
CA VAL A 95 1.81 -2.25 -6.08
C VAL A 95 2.14 -2.85 -4.73
N ALA A 96 2.44 -2.03 -3.72
CA ALA A 96 2.56 -2.52 -2.36
C ALA A 96 1.93 -1.63 -1.31
N LEU A 97 1.34 -2.28 -0.31
CA LEU A 97 0.81 -1.63 0.89
C LEU A 97 1.80 -1.76 2.05
N ALA A 98 1.84 -0.74 2.92
CA ALA A 98 2.52 -0.83 4.20
C ALA A 98 1.65 -0.34 5.36
N THR A 99 1.80 -0.97 6.52
CA THR A 99 1.17 -0.56 7.78
C THR A 99 2.21 -0.44 8.90
N THR A 100 2.25 0.70 9.58
CA THR A 100 3.02 0.90 10.82
C THR A 100 2.28 1.83 11.77
N GLY A 101 2.44 1.66 13.08
CA GLY A 101 1.60 2.35 14.05
C GLY A 101 1.55 1.70 15.43
N VAL A 102 0.80 2.33 16.32
CA VAL A 102 0.61 1.90 17.72
C VAL A 102 -0.76 1.28 17.86
N ALA A 103 -0.82 -0.06 17.93
CA ALA A 103 -2.10 -0.76 18.15
C ALA A 103 -2.65 -0.55 19.58
N GLY A 104 -1.81 -0.20 20.56
CA GLY A 104 -2.19 -0.09 21.97
C GLY A 104 -1.87 -1.34 22.80
N PRO A 105 -2.26 -1.37 24.09
CA PRO A 105 -3.22 -0.46 24.73
C PRO A 105 -2.64 0.89 25.18
N GLY A 106 -1.32 1.02 25.29
CA GLY A 106 -0.65 2.26 25.71
C GLY A 106 0.01 3.02 24.54
N PRO A 107 0.54 4.22 24.80
CA PRO A 107 1.38 4.94 23.84
C PRO A 107 2.70 4.19 23.58
N SER A 108 3.32 4.45 22.43
CA SER A 108 4.64 3.93 22.06
C SER A 108 5.38 4.97 21.22
N GLU A 109 6.69 5.10 21.43
CA GLU A 109 7.55 6.02 20.68
C GLU A 109 7.02 7.48 20.65
N GLY A 110 6.38 7.91 21.75
CA GLY A 110 5.77 9.25 21.83
C GLY A 110 4.42 9.41 21.12
N HIS A 111 3.88 8.35 20.50
CA HIS A 111 2.59 8.37 19.82
C HIS A 111 1.49 7.70 20.66
N PRO A 112 0.26 8.24 20.69
CA PRO A 112 -0.86 7.61 21.37
C PRO A 112 -1.29 6.32 20.66
N ALA A 113 -1.89 5.40 21.44
CA ALA A 113 -2.57 4.24 20.86
C ALA A 113 -3.60 4.68 19.80
N GLY A 114 -3.65 3.96 18.68
CA GLY A 114 -4.49 4.31 17.55
C GLY A 114 -3.81 5.15 16.47
N THR A 115 -2.60 5.67 16.70
CA THR A 115 -1.81 6.33 15.64
C THR A 115 -1.32 5.30 14.62
N VAL A 116 -1.72 5.45 13.36
CA VAL A 116 -1.35 4.54 12.27
C VAL A 116 -0.95 5.32 11.02
N HIS A 117 0.13 4.88 10.40
CA HIS A 117 0.62 5.33 9.11
C HIS A 117 0.50 4.21 8.09
N LEU A 118 -0.18 4.52 6.99
CA LEU A 118 -0.41 3.65 5.86
C LEU A 118 0.32 4.23 4.64
N ALA A 119 0.84 3.34 3.80
CA ALA A 119 1.41 3.72 2.51
C ALA A 119 0.92 2.78 1.41
N CYS A 120 0.75 3.32 0.21
CA CYS A 120 0.51 2.57 -1.02
C CYS A 120 1.52 3.04 -2.06
N ALA A 121 2.49 2.20 -2.40
CA ALA A 121 3.42 2.46 -3.48
C ALA A 121 2.82 1.97 -4.80
N TRP A 122 2.71 2.86 -5.79
CA TRP A 122 2.06 2.62 -7.08
C TRP A 122 2.73 3.47 -8.16
N GLY A 123 3.17 2.86 -9.26
CA GLY A 123 3.66 3.61 -10.43
C GLY A 123 4.87 4.52 -10.15
N GLY A 124 5.73 4.17 -9.19
CA GLY A 124 6.88 4.98 -8.76
C GLY A 124 6.57 6.01 -7.66
N GLU A 125 5.29 6.30 -7.44
CA GLU A 125 4.81 7.21 -6.41
C GLU A 125 4.44 6.47 -5.13
N VAL A 126 4.42 7.18 -4.00
CA VAL A 126 3.91 6.66 -2.72
C VAL A 126 2.81 7.55 -2.19
N HIS A 127 1.63 6.97 -2.02
CA HIS A 127 0.48 7.61 -1.41
C HIS A 127 0.43 7.28 0.07
N LEU A 128 0.37 8.31 0.91
CA LEU A 128 0.39 8.18 2.37
C LEU A 128 -0.98 8.50 2.97
N ARG A 129 -1.32 7.82 4.05
CA ARG A 129 -2.49 8.14 4.88
C ARG A 129 -2.17 7.94 6.35
N ARG A 130 -2.47 8.96 7.16
CA ARG A 130 -2.47 8.85 8.62
C ARG A 130 -3.90 8.53 9.08
N LEU A 131 -4.01 7.67 10.08
CA LEU A 131 -5.24 7.41 10.81
C LEU A 131 -5.01 7.61 12.30
N ASP A 132 -6.01 8.15 12.97
CA ASP A 132 -6.10 8.24 14.43
C ASP A 132 -7.34 7.43 14.84
N LEU A 133 -7.10 6.18 15.24
CA LEU A 133 -8.14 5.16 15.40
C LEU A 133 -8.55 4.99 16.87
N PRO A 134 -9.85 5.06 17.20
CA PRO A 134 -10.30 4.74 18.55
C PRO A 134 -10.34 3.22 18.80
N GLY A 135 -10.50 2.84 20.06
CA GLY A 135 -10.76 1.46 20.47
C GLY A 135 -9.53 0.72 21.01
N GLY A 136 -9.71 -0.57 21.24
CA GLY A 136 -8.67 -1.45 21.75
C GLY A 136 -7.74 -1.97 20.64
N ARG A 137 -6.78 -2.81 21.06
CA ARG A 137 -5.73 -3.32 20.18
C ARG A 137 -6.27 -4.12 18.99
N ALA A 138 -7.36 -4.86 19.17
CA ALA A 138 -7.98 -5.63 18.10
C ALA A 138 -8.65 -4.69 17.09
N GLU A 139 -9.46 -3.74 17.58
CA GLU A 139 -10.19 -2.78 16.75
C GLU A 139 -9.24 -1.91 15.93
N VAL A 140 -8.16 -1.40 16.53
CA VAL A 140 -7.15 -0.60 15.81
C VAL A 140 -6.52 -1.41 14.67
N ARG A 141 -6.22 -2.69 14.88
CA ARG A 141 -5.63 -3.54 13.83
C ARG A 141 -6.60 -3.81 12.69
N GLU A 142 -7.85 -4.12 13.00
CA GLU A 142 -8.88 -4.36 12.00
C GLU A 142 -9.19 -3.10 11.18
N ALA A 143 -9.31 -1.95 11.85
CA ALA A 143 -9.50 -0.66 11.19
C ALA A 143 -8.28 -0.24 10.35
N SER A 144 -7.05 -0.60 10.77
CA SER A 144 -5.84 -0.39 9.97
C SER A 144 -5.86 -1.20 8.67
N VAL A 145 -6.30 -2.46 8.72
CA VAL A 145 -6.46 -3.31 7.53
C VAL A 145 -7.47 -2.70 6.57
N ARG A 146 -8.65 -2.30 7.07
CA ARG A 146 -9.67 -1.63 6.27
C ARG A 146 -9.12 -0.35 5.63
N GLY A 147 -8.47 0.50 6.41
CA GLY A 147 -7.89 1.75 5.92
C GLY A 147 -6.82 1.55 4.84
N ALA A 148 -6.01 0.48 4.93
CA ALA A 148 -5.01 0.14 3.91
C ALA A 148 -5.67 -0.29 2.58
N LEU A 149 -6.72 -1.11 2.66
CA LEU A 149 -7.49 -1.55 1.49
C LEU A 149 -8.26 -0.37 0.85
N ASP A 150 -8.84 0.51 1.67
CA ASP A 150 -9.50 1.73 1.20
C ASP A 150 -8.51 2.67 0.49
N LEU A 151 -7.29 2.79 1.02
CA LEU A 151 -6.22 3.55 0.37
C LEU A 151 -5.85 2.95 -0.99
N LEU A 152 -5.67 1.62 -1.07
CA LEU A 152 -5.39 0.93 -2.33
C LEU A 152 -6.48 1.21 -3.39
N LEU A 153 -7.75 1.01 -3.02
CA LEU A 153 -8.87 1.21 -3.94
C LEU A 153 -8.96 2.66 -4.43
N ALA A 154 -8.72 3.63 -3.53
CA ALA A 154 -8.72 5.05 -3.88
C ALA A 154 -7.60 5.39 -4.88
N VAL A 155 -6.39 4.86 -4.66
CA VAL A 155 -5.23 5.04 -5.56
C VAL A 155 -5.46 4.37 -6.91
N ALA A 156 -6.00 3.15 -6.92
CA ALA A 156 -6.32 2.46 -8.16
C ALA A 156 -7.35 3.27 -8.97
N SER A 157 -8.39 3.76 -8.29
CA SER A 157 -9.45 4.58 -8.90
C SER A 157 -8.96 5.93 -9.43
N SER A 158 -7.98 6.58 -8.80
CA SER A 158 -7.42 7.83 -9.31
C SER A 158 -6.61 7.62 -10.59
N HIS A 159 -5.88 6.51 -10.69
CA HIS A 159 -5.10 6.15 -11.86
C HIS A 159 -5.96 5.62 -13.03
N ALA A 160 -7.20 5.20 -12.77
CA ALA A 160 -8.15 4.87 -13.84
C ALA A 160 -8.49 6.10 -14.71
N ARG A 161 -8.47 7.29 -14.10
CA ARG A 161 -8.88 8.55 -14.73
C ARG A 161 -7.74 9.27 -15.46
N GLY A 162 -6.51 8.76 -15.37
CA GLY A 162 -5.31 9.38 -15.94
C GLY A 162 -4.90 8.88 -17.34
N THR A 163 -5.59 7.89 -17.91
CA THR A 163 -5.23 7.26 -19.20
C THR A 163 -6.07 7.70 -20.40
N VAL A 164 -6.78 8.83 -20.33
CA VAL A 164 -7.41 9.44 -21.51
C VAL A 164 -6.53 10.58 -22.04
N GLY A 165 -5.70 10.26 -23.04
CA GLY A 165 -4.92 11.21 -23.85
C GLY A 165 -3.56 10.59 -24.22
N SER A 166 -3.16 10.38 -25.47
CA SER A 166 -3.58 10.92 -26.77
C SER A 166 -3.33 9.82 -27.83
N ALA A 167 -4.32 9.52 -28.66
CA ALA A 167 -4.06 8.80 -29.90
C ALA A 167 -3.26 9.74 -30.83
N PRO A 168 -2.20 9.28 -31.51
CA PRO A 168 -1.52 10.09 -32.51
C PRO A 168 -2.48 10.37 -33.66
N GLN A 169 -2.75 11.65 -33.93
CA GLN A 169 -3.51 12.03 -35.10
C GLN A 169 -2.72 11.69 -36.37
N PRO A 170 -3.36 11.17 -37.43
CA PRO A 170 -2.68 10.93 -38.69
C PRO A 170 -2.22 12.26 -39.28
N HIS A 171 -0.95 12.31 -39.67
CA HIS A 171 -0.38 13.41 -40.43
C HIS A 171 -1.16 13.56 -41.75
N VAL A 172 -1.84 14.68 -41.92
CA VAL A 172 -2.39 15.10 -43.21
C VAL A 172 -1.24 15.73 -44.00
N GLU A 173 -0.74 15.00 -45.00
CA GLU A 173 0.14 15.57 -46.02
C GLU A 173 -0.61 16.69 -46.75
N ARG A 174 -0.05 17.90 -46.71
CA ARG A 174 -0.53 19.01 -47.53
C ARG A 174 0.07 18.82 -48.92
N GLU A 175 -0.78 18.54 -49.89
CA GLU A 175 -0.43 18.67 -51.31
C GLU A 175 0.02 20.11 -51.59
N GLU A 176 1.27 20.24 -52.02
CA GLU A 176 1.82 21.47 -52.58
C GLU A 176 1.11 21.76 -53.92
N GLY A 177 0.49 22.93 -54.00
CA GLY A 177 -0.14 23.41 -55.21
C GLY A 177 0.34 24.82 -55.56
N ARG A 178 0.94 24.91 -56.75
CA ARG A 178 1.10 26.08 -57.65
C ARG A 178 2.23 27.06 -57.29
N SER A 179 3.02 27.58 -58.24
CA SER A 179 2.95 27.65 -59.71
C SER A 179 4.36 27.72 -60.29
#